data_AF-A0A7S0AWZ2-F1
#
_entry.id   AF-A0A7S0AWZ2-F1
#
_cell.length_a   1.000
_cell.length_b   1.000
_cell.length_c   1.000
_cell.angle_alpha   90.00
_cell.angle_beta   90.00
_cell.angle_gamma   90.00
#
_symmetry.space_group_name_H-M   'P 1'
#
loop_
_entity.id
_entity.type
_entity.pdbx_description
1 polymer ?
#
loop_
_entity_poly.entity_id
_entity_poly.type
_entity_poly.pdbx_seq_one_letter_code
_entity_poly.pdbx_strand_id
1 'polypeptide(L)'
;SSDPANGEEQVIVLSKVLADEVNVGYHHKQYLILRSVNGTKPSNMRDLVRLIVKGGKLPNLEFRCYMVNQEYCEQLICLDVNEVKEAEERILKQHMVASWCS
;
A
#
# COMPACT_ATOMS: atom_id res chain seq x y z
N SER A 1 18.80 4.36 -23.70
CA SER A 1 19.63 3.29 -23.13
C SER A 1 19.05 2.96 -21.76
N SER A 2 18.24 1.92 -21.66
CA SER A 2 17.64 1.45 -20.41
C SER A 2 18.63 0.52 -19.75
N ASP A 3 19.54 1.11 -18.98
CA ASP A 3 20.53 0.38 -18.20
C ASP A 3 19.82 -0.30 -17.01
N PRO A 4 19.81 -1.64 -16.88
CA PRO A 4 19.14 -2.35 -15.80
C PRO A 4 19.92 -2.29 -14.47
N ALA A 5 20.93 -1.43 -14.37
CA ALA A 5 21.91 -1.38 -13.30
C ALA A 5 21.65 -0.30 -12.24
N ASN A 6 20.40 -0.07 -11.84
CA ASN A 6 20.13 0.49 -10.52
C ASN A 6 19.42 -0.60 -9.71
N GLY A 7 20.21 -1.42 -9.01
CA GLY A 7 19.78 -2.65 -8.31
C GLY A 7 18.81 -2.45 -7.14
N GLU A 8 18.07 -1.35 -7.13
CA GLU A 8 17.06 -1.01 -6.14
C GLU A 8 15.63 -1.07 -6.68
N GLU A 9 15.37 -1.26 -7.98
CA GLU A 9 13.98 -1.35 -8.47
C GLU A 9 13.28 -2.65 -8.03
N GLN A 10 12.09 -2.52 -7.46
CA GLN A 10 11.30 -3.64 -6.94
C GLN A 10 9.86 -3.58 -7.46
N VAL A 11 9.30 -4.75 -7.79
CA VAL A 11 7.86 -4.91 -7.96
C VAL A 11 7.24 -5.05 -6.58
N ILE A 12 6.44 -4.07 -6.19
CA ILE A 12 5.76 -4.03 -4.89
C ILE A 12 4.37 -4.66 -5.04
N VAL A 13 4.05 -5.61 -4.17
CA VAL A 13 2.79 -6.36 -4.21
C VAL A 13 2.04 -6.21 -2.88
N LEU A 14 0.77 -5.84 -2.95
CA LEU A 14 -0.16 -6.01 -1.84
C LEU A 14 -0.47 -7.51 -1.71
N SER A 15 0.15 -8.16 -0.73
CA SER A 15 -0.01 -9.60 -0.51
C SER A 15 -1.38 -9.96 0.05
N LYS A 16 -1.84 -9.24 1.08
CA LYS A 16 -3.11 -9.42 1.76
C LYS A 16 -3.56 -8.14 2.46
N VAL A 17 -4.85 -8.04 2.75
CA VAL A 17 -5.42 -7.04 3.66
C VAL A 17 -5.72 -7.71 5.01
N LEU A 18 -5.25 -7.10 6.10
CA LEU A 18 -5.63 -7.49 7.45
C LEU A 18 -7.00 -6.88 7.74
N ALA A 19 -8.02 -7.73 7.87
CA ALA A 19 -9.41 -7.30 7.90
C ALA A 19 -9.72 -6.48 9.16
N ASP A 20 -10.27 -5.29 8.96
CA ASP A 20 -10.71 -4.37 9.99
C ASP A 20 -11.84 -3.46 9.49
N GLU A 21 -12.53 -2.76 10.38
CA GLU A 21 -13.60 -1.82 10.02
C GLU A 21 -13.12 -0.72 9.07
N VAL A 22 -11.89 -0.20 9.25
CA VAL A 22 -11.32 0.88 8.43
C VAL A 22 -11.07 0.48 6.96
N ASN A 23 -11.03 -0.82 6.66
CA ASN A 23 -10.74 -1.33 5.31
C ASN A 23 -11.84 -2.25 4.77
N VAL A 24 -13.07 -2.10 5.28
CA VAL A 24 -14.27 -2.76 4.76
C VAL A 24 -14.41 -2.50 3.26
N GLY A 25 -14.74 -3.56 2.51
CA GLY A 25 -14.78 -3.54 1.05
C GLY A 25 -13.44 -3.87 0.38
N TYR A 26 -12.33 -3.81 1.13
CA TYR A 26 -10.98 -4.14 0.62
C TYR A 26 -10.43 -5.48 1.14
N HIS A 27 -11.11 -6.16 2.06
CA HIS A 27 -10.62 -7.40 2.69
C HIS A 27 -10.26 -8.52 1.69
N HIS A 28 -10.95 -8.59 0.56
CA HIS A 28 -10.72 -9.60 -0.48
C HIS A 28 -9.54 -9.25 -1.42
N LYS A 29 -8.94 -8.06 -1.30
CA LYS A 29 -7.85 -7.61 -2.16
C LYS A 29 -6.55 -8.33 -1.76
N GLN A 30 -5.95 -9.01 -2.73
CA GLN A 30 -4.71 -9.76 -2.56
C GLN A 30 -4.01 -9.90 -3.92
N TYR A 31 -2.70 -10.07 -3.88
CA TYR A 31 -1.85 -10.26 -5.07
C TYR A 31 -1.96 -9.12 -6.10
N LEU A 32 -2.14 -7.89 -5.64
CA LEU A 32 -2.19 -6.70 -6.49
C LEU A 32 -0.82 -6.05 -6.61
N ILE A 33 -0.41 -5.67 -7.82
CA ILE A 33 0.82 -4.91 -8.03
C ILE A 33 0.52 -3.42 -7.79
N LEU A 34 1.31 -2.79 -6.92
CA LEU A 34 1.19 -1.38 -6.63
C LEU A 34 1.75 -0.55 -7.80
N ARG A 35 0.94 0.38 -8.31
CA ARG A 35 1.32 1.34 -9.34
C ARG A 35 1.74 2.67 -8.74
N SER A 36 0.97 3.20 -7.79
CA SER A 36 1.26 4.50 -7.17
C SER A 36 0.60 4.68 -5.81
N VAL A 37 1.22 5.50 -4.97
CA VAL A 37 0.63 6.06 -3.75
C VAL A 37 0.41 7.55 -3.96
N ASN A 38 -0.82 8.03 -3.85
CA ASN A 38 -1.20 9.43 -4.10
C ASN A 38 -0.60 9.98 -5.41
N GLY A 39 -0.70 9.19 -6.48
CA GLY A 39 -0.19 9.52 -7.82
C GLY A 39 1.33 9.39 -8.01
N THR A 40 2.10 9.06 -6.97
CA THR A 40 3.56 8.90 -7.07
C THR A 40 3.96 7.42 -7.09
N LYS A 41 4.75 7.00 -8.10
CA LYS A 41 5.23 5.62 -8.23
C LYS A 41 6.42 5.37 -7.29
N PRO A 42 6.32 4.44 -6.33
CA PRO A 42 7.50 4.00 -5.57
C PRO A 42 8.43 3.15 -6.45
N SER A 43 9.73 3.33 -6.29
CA SER A 43 10.74 2.49 -6.96
C SER A 43 11.03 1.20 -6.18
N ASN A 44 10.86 1.25 -4.86
CA ASN A 44 11.14 0.16 -3.92
C ASN A 44 10.41 0.31 -2.59
N MET A 45 10.59 -0.65 -1.68
CA MET A 45 9.96 -0.64 -0.36
C MET A 45 10.33 0.56 0.50
N ARG A 46 11.59 1.04 0.44
CA ARG A 46 12.03 2.21 1.20
C ARG A 46 11.29 3.48 0.72
N ASP A 47 11.14 3.62 -0.58
CA ASP A 47 10.37 4.72 -1.18
C ASP A 47 8.88 4.61 -0.86
N LEU A 48 8.31 3.40 -0.90
CA LEU A 48 6.93 3.18 -0.48
C LEU A 48 6.67 3.67 0.95
N VAL A 49 7.53 3.29 1.90
CA VAL A 49 7.41 3.73 3.30
C VAL A 49 7.46 5.26 3.38
N ARG A 50 8.39 5.91 2.67
CA ARG A 50 8.48 7.38 2.61
C ARG A 50 7.19 8.00 2.05
N LEU A 51 6.62 7.43 1.00
CA LEU A 51 5.37 7.91 0.40
C LEU A 51 4.18 7.77 1.36
N ILE A 52 4.08 6.64 2.07
CA ILE A 52 3.03 6.41 3.08
C ILE A 52 3.17 7.42 4.23
N VAL A 53 4.37 7.60 4.79
CA VAL A 53 4.63 8.56 5.87
C VAL A 53 4.31 9.99 5.44
N LYS A 54 4.68 10.37 4.21
CA LYS A 54 4.33 11.69 3.64
C LYS A 54 2.81 11.81 3.44
N GLY A 55 2.17 10.76 2.94
CA GLY A 55 0.73 10.66 2.73
C GLY A 55 -0.08 10.74 4.02
N GLY A 56 0.49 10.32 5.16
CA GLY A 56 -0.11 10.47 6.49
C GLY A 56 -0.34 11.91 6.96
N LYS A 57 -0.02 12.91 6.13
CA LYS A 57 -0.35 14.34 6.35
C LYS A 57 -1.55 14.81 5.51
N LEU A 58 -2.05 13.96 4.62
CA LEU A 58 -3.22 14.23 3.78
C LEU A 58 -4.48 13.65 4.44
N PRO A 59 -5.69 14.04 3.98
CA PRO A 59 -6.93 13.45 4.46
C PRO A 59 -7.04 11.96 4.11
N ASN A 60 -6.57 11.59 2.91
CA ASN A 60 -6.69 10.25 2.37
C ASN A 60 -5.36 9.69 1.87
N LEU A 61 -5.24 8.37 1.93
CA LEU A 61 -4.16 7.60 1.32
C LEU A 61 -4.72 6.75 0.18
N GLU A 62 -4.34 7.09 -1.04
CA GLU A 62 -4.74 6.38 -2.26
C GLU A 62 -3.65 5.43 -2.71
N PHE A 63 -4.00 4.15 -2.88
CA PHE A 63 -3.18 3.15 -3.56
C PHE A 63 -3.85 2.77 -4.86
N ARG A 64 -3.17 3.01 -5.98
CA ARG A 64 -3.58 2.51 -7.30
C ARG A 64 -2.81 1.24 -7.58
N CYS A 65 -3.53 0.17 -7.90
CA CYS A 65 -2.98 -1.14 -8.13
C CYS A 65 -3.57 -1.79 -9.38
N TYR A 66 -2.99 -2.89 -9.82
CA TYR A 66 -3.53 -3.71 -10.90
C TYR A 66 -3.26 -5.20 -10.63
N MET A 67 -4.06 -6.07 -11.26
CA MET A 67 -3.83 -7.51 -11.24
C MET A 67 -2.79 -7.89 -12.30
N VAL A 68 -2.00 -8.94 -12.04
CA VAL A 68 -1.10 -9.52 -13.03
C VAL A 68 -1.91 -9.86 -14.29
N ASN A 69 -1.39 -9.47 -15.47
CA ASN A 69 -2.03 -9.64 -16.77
C ASN A 69 -3.34 -8.83 -16.99
N GLN A 70 -3.66 -7.85 -16.12
CA GLN A 70 -4.82 -6.97 -16.27
C GLN A 70 -4.46 -5.50 -16.00
N GLU A 71 -3.41 -4.99 -16.66
CA GLU A 71 -2.89 -3.63 -16.43
C GLU A 71 -3.91 -2.50 -16.74
N TYR A 72 -4.90 -2.78 -17.58
CA TYR A 72 -5.97 -1.83 -17.91
C TYR A 72 -7.11 -1.79 -16.89
N CYS A 73 -7.15 -2.74 -15.94
CA CYS A 73 -8.15 -2.80 -14.89
C CYS A 73 -7.56 -2.25 -13.58
N GLU A 74 -7.51 -0.93 -13.48
CA GLU A 74 -7.00 -0.27 -12.27
C GLU A 74 -7.93 -0.50 -11.07
N GLN A 75 -7.33 -0.86 -9.94
CA GLN A 75 -7.98 -0.96 -8.64
C GLN A 75 -7.54 0.23 -7.79
N LEU A 76 -8.50 0.97 -7.22
CA LEU A 76 -8.24 2.04 -6.28
C LEU A 76 -8.62 1.60 -4.87
N ILE A 77 -7.66 1.68 -3.96
CA ILE A 77 -7.88 1.56 -2.51
C ILE A 77 -7.67 2.95 -1.94
N CYS A 78 -8.69 3.49 -1.26
CA CYS A 78 -8.63 4.80 -0.64
C CYS A 78 -8.99 4.65 0.84
N LEU A 79 -8.14 5.17 1.72
CA LEU A 79 -8.31 5.08 3.18
C LEU A 79 -8.26 6.47 3.79
N ASP A 80 -9.14 6.73 4.77
CA ASP A 80 -9.04 7.92 5.61
C ASP A 80 -7.83 7.80 6.55
N VAL A 81 -6.96 8.81 6.53
CA VAL A 81 -5.70 8.77 7.25
C VAL A 81 -5.89 8.83 8.77
N ASN A 82 -6.94 9.49 9.26
CA ASN A 82 -7.20 9.57 10.69
C ASN A 82 -7.72 8.23 11.21
N GLU A 83 -8.69 7.63 10.51
CA GLU A 83 -9.23 6.31 10.87
C GLU A 83 -8.13 5.25 10.86
N VAL A 84 -7.22 5.27 9.87
CA VAL A 84 -6.09 4.33 9.81
C VAL A 84 -5.15 4.47 11.00
N LYS A 85 -4.83 5.70 11.42
CA LYS A 85 -3.95 5.95 12.58
C LYS A 85 -4.59 5.46 13.88
N GLU A 86 -5.89 5.67 14.04
CA GLU A 86 -6.64 5.21 15.22
C GLU A 86 -6.77 3.67 15.25
N ALA A 87 -6.88 3.05 14.08
CA ALA A 87 -7.01 1.60 13.94
C ALA A 87 -5.68 0.82 14.05
N GLU A 88 -4.54 1.45 13.75
CA GLU A 88 -3.23 0.79 13.59
C GLU A 88 -2.89 -0.15 14.76
N GLU A 89 -2.90 0.37 15.99
CA GLU A 89 -2.50 -0.40 17.17
C GLU A 89 -3.39 -1.64 17.36
N ARG A 90 -4.69 -1.48 17.16
CA ARG A 90 -5.67 -2.57 17.31
C ARG A 90 -5.50 -3.62 16.21
N ILE A 91 -5.30 -3.23 14.95
CA ILE A 91 -5.06 -4.16 13.84
C ILE A 91 -3.78 -4.97 14.10
N LEU A 92 -2.68 -4.32 14.46
CA LEU A 92 -1.41 -4.99 14.73
C LEU A 92 -1.54 -5.99 15.88
N LYS A 93 -2.20 -5.60 16.98
CA LYS A 93 -2.45 -6.49 18.13
C LYS A 93 -3.30 -7.70 17.74
N GLN A 94 -4.42 -7.49 17.05
CA GLN A 94 -5.34 -8.56 16.64
C GLN A 94 -4.66 -9.61 15.76
N HIS A 95 -3.68 -9.19 14.95
CA HIS A 95 -2.95 -10.08 14.04
C HIS A 95 -1.56 -10.49 14.54
N MET A 96 -1.23 -10.19 15.80
CA MET A 96 0.06 -10.52 16.44
C MET A 96 1.28 -10.00 15.66
N VAL A 97 1.17 -8.79 15.11
CA VAL A 97 2.25 -8.11 14.39
C VAL A 97 2.92 -7.11 15.33
N ALA A 98 4.26 -7.19 15.45
CA ALA A 98 5.01 -6.39 16.42
C ALA A 98 5.21 -4.92 16.00
N SER A 99 5.31 -4.65 14.70
CA SER A 99 5.51 -3.32 14.12
C SER A 99 4.94 -3.28 12.70
N TRP A 100 4.46 -2.10 12.27
CA TRP A 100 3.96 -1.89 10.91
C TRP A 100 5.06 -1.83 9.84
N CYS A 101 6.31 -1.56 10.24
CA CYS A 101 7.49 -1.53 9.35
C CYS A 101 8.68 -2.24 10.02
N SER A 102 9.50 -2.92 9.20
CA SER A 102 10.81 -3.49 9.57
C SER A 102 11.94 -2.48 9.44
#